data_AF-A0A920S645-F1
#
_entry.id   AF-A0A920S645-F1
#
_cell.length_a   1.000
_cell.length_b   1.000
_cell.length_c   1.000
_cell.angle_alpha   90.00
_cell.angle_beta   90.00
_cell.angle_gamma   90.00
#
_symmetry.space_group_name_H-M   'P 1'
#
loop_
_entity.id
_entity.type
_entity.pdbx_description
1 polymer ?
#
loop_
_entity_poly.entity_id
_entity_poly.type
_entity_poly.pdbx_seq_one_letter_code
_entity_poly.pdbx_strand_id
1 'polypeptide(L)' 'MIFVPCEDGLSHNEEENAKPEDLEAGCNVLLHAMLQRANQH' A
#
# COMPACT_ATOMS: atom_id res chain seq x y z
N MET A 1 5.08 -8.62 -2.04
CA MET A 1 5.07 -7.14 -2.02
C MET A 1 3.65 -6.68 -2.22
N ILE A 2 3.28 -5.53 -1.67
CA ILE A 2 1.93 -4.95 -1.78
C ILE A 2 2.12 -3.61 -2.50
N PHE A 3 1.47 -3.44 -3.64
CA PHE A 3 1.50 -2.21 -4.42
C PHE A 3 0.18 -1.46 -4.27
N VAL A 4 0.27 -0.14 -4.32
CA VAL A 4 -0.87 0.78 -4.36
C VAL A 4 -0.73 1.67 -5.60
N PRO A 5 -1.84 2.21 -6.16
CA PRO A 5 -1.77 3.17 -7.25
C PRO A 5 -1.04 4.46 -6.84
N CYS A 6 -0.37 5.08 -7.82
CA CYS A 6 0.07 6.47 -7.77
C CYS A 6 -0.64 7.28 -8.87
N GLU A 7 -0.82 8.57 -8.63
CA GLU A 7 -1.47 9.50 -9.56
C GLU A 7 -0.72 9.50 -10.91
N ASP A 8 -1.46 9.26 -11.99
CA ASP A 8 -0.97 9.11 -13.37
C ASP A 8 0.20 8.11 -13.58
N GLY A 9 0.43 7.22 -12.62
CA GLY A 9 1.58 6.31 -12.67
C GLY A 9 2.93 7.02 -12.53
N LEU A 10 2.94 8.27 -12.07
CA LEU A 10 4.16 9.07 -11.93
C LEU A 10 5.02 8.54 -10.78
N SER A 11 6.34 8.51 -10.99
CA SER A 11 7.31 8.24 -9.93
C SER A 11 8.65 8.89 -10.26
N HIS A 12 9.56 9.01 -9.28
CA HIS A 12 10.83 9.73 -9.41
C HIS A 12 10.63 11.21 -9.82
N ASN A 13 9.53 11.81 -9.37
CA ASN A 13 9.17 13.21 -9.64
C ASN A 13 8.61 13.82 -8.34
N GLU A 14 8.83 15.11 -8.12
CA GLU A 14 8.35 15.83 -6.93
C GLU A 14 6.81 15.91 -6.85
N GLU A 15 6.13 15.77 -7.99
CA GLU A 15 4.67 15.70 -8.08
C GLU A 15 4.11 14.28 -7.83
N GLU A 16 4.95 13.29 -7.53
CA GLU A 16 4.51 11.93 -7.20
C GLU A 16 3.57 11.96 -5.97
N ASN A 17 2.35 11.43 -6.16
CA ASN A 17 1.30 11.46 -5.16
C ASN A 17 0.48 10.17 -5.18
N ALA A 18 -0.15 9.86 -4.05
CA ALA A 18 -1.09 8.75 -3.89
C ALA A 18 -2.30 9.22 -3.07
N LYS A 19 -3.48 8.73 -3.40
CA LYS A 19 -4.70 9.11 -2.68
C LYS A 19 -4.69 8.53 -1.27
N PRO A 20 -5.18 9.26 -0.25
CA PRO A 20 -5.26 8.73 1.11
C PRO A 20 -5.96 7.37 1.21
N GLU A 21 -7.00 7.15 0.40
CA GLU A 21 -7.77 5.89 0.40
C GLU A 21 -6.97 4.71 -0.16
N ASP A 22 -6.11 4.95 -1.16
CA ASP A 22 -5.23 3.93 -1.72
C ASP A 22 -4.13 3.54 -0.71
N LEU A 23 -3.61 4.51 0.04
CA LEU A 23 -2.65 4.28 1.12
C LEU A 23 -3.27 3.48 2.27
N GLU A 24 -4.49 3.84 2.70
CA GLU A 24 -5.24 3.09 3.71
C GLU A 24 -5.47 1.64 3.27
N ALA A 25 -5.93 1.44 2.03
CA ALA A 25 -6.18 0.10 1.49
C ALA A 25 -4.89 -0.75 1.46
N GLY A 26 -3.77 -0.19 1.01
CA GLY A 26 -2.47 -0.88 1.02
C GLY A 26 -2.00 -1.25 2.43
N CYS A 27 -2.17 -0.33 3.39
CA CYS A 27 -1.83 -0.57 4.80
C CYS A 27 -2.71 -1.65 5.43
N ASN A 28 -4.01 -1.69 5.12
CA ASN A 28 -4.91 -2.73 5.59
C ASN A 28 -4.52 -4.12 5.04
N VAL A 29 -4.16 -4.22 3.75
CA VAL A 29 -3.63 -5.48 3.20
C VAL A 29 -2.37 -5.91 3.93
N LEU A 30 -1.44 -4.98 4.19
CA LEU A 30 -0.21 -5.27 4.93
C LEU A 30 -0.51 -5.77 6.35
N LEU A 31 -1.38 -5.07 7.08
CA LEU A 31 -1.78 -5.43 8.44
C LEU A 31 -2.33 -6.86 8.48
N HIS A 32 -3.30 -7.18 7.62
CA HIS A 32 -3.91 -8.51 7.60
C HIS A 32 -2.95 -9.61 7.17
N ALA A 33 -2.09 -9.35 6.17
CA ALA A 33 -1.07 -10.30 5.74
C ALA A 33 -0.08 -10.62 6.88
N MET A 34 0.33 -9.60 7.64
CA MET A 34 1.24 -9.76 8.78
C MET A 34 0.57 -10.46 9.96
N LEU A 35 -0.67 -10.11 10.30
CA LEU A 35 -1.44 -10.81 11.33
C LEU A 35 -1.62 -12.30 10.98
N GLN A 36 -1.97 -12.60 9.74
CA GLN A 36 -2.07 -13.99 9.28
C GLN A 36 -0.73 -14.70 9.43
N ARG A 37 0.37 -14.09 8.97
CA ARG A 37 1.70 -14.71 9.05
C ARG A 37 2.16 -14.94 10.49
N ALA A 38 1.89 -13.99 11.38
CA ALA A 38 2.26 -14.07 12.79
C ALA A 38 1.45 -15.13 13.57
N ASN A 39 0.19 -15.36 13.17
CA ASN A 39 -0.71 -16.32 13.81
C ASN A 39 -0.71 -17.71 13.14
N GLN A 40 0.15 -17.94 12.14
CA GLN A 40 0.36 -19.26 11.53
C GLN A 40 1.24 -20.11 12.46
N HIS A 41 0.60 -20.90 13.31
CA HIS A 41 1.20 -22.00 14.06
C HIS A 41 1.11 -23.31 13.28
#